data_AF-A0A4U9IDA5-F1
#
_entry.id   AF-A0A4U9IDA5-F1
#
_cell.length_a   1.000
_cell.length_b   1.000
_cell.length_c   1.000
_cell.angle_alpha   90.00
_cell.angle_beta   90.00
_cell.angle_gamma   90.00
#
_symmetry.space_group_name_H-M   'P 1'
#
loop_
_entity.id
_entity.type
_entity.pdbx_description
1 polymer ?
#
loop_
_entity_poly.entity_id
_entity_poly.type
_entity_poly.pdbx_seq_one_letter_code
_entity_poly.pdbx_strand_id
1 'polypeptide(L)'
;MAGWLYFGGQDGVSLGSSAIDFIASYLRPYIAGVSTEVMEKVYETYDLFDDTLDFSALSSKDYMHCYSQFLKSFETDLAVVPIINGKSRQWAIGIWHDEIKPKMQASPLYNPDLLNK
;
A
#
# COMPACT_ATOMS: atom_id res chain seq x y z
N MET A 1 -14.27 -12.75 -2.39
CA MET A 1 -12.93 -13.28 -2.09
C MET A 1 -12.22 -12.25 -1.23
N ALA A 2 -11.04 -12.54 -0.69
CA ALA A 2 -10.24 -11.56 0.01
C ALA A 2 -8.97 -11.34 -0.81
N GLY A 3 -8.56 -10.08 -0.97
CA GLY A 3 -7.28 -9.72 -1.53
C GLY A 3 -6.25 -9.46 -0.45
N TRP A 4 -5.01 -9.24 -0.90
CA TRP A 4 -3.86 -9.15 -0.02
C TRP A 4 -2.95 -7.98 -0.38
N LEU A 5 -2.41 -7.34 0.65
CA LEU A 5 -1.19 -6.56 0.53
C LEU A 5 -0.05 -7.36 1.17
N TYR A 6 0.94 -7.78 0.39
CA TYR A 6 2.13 -8.44 0.90
C TYR A 6 3.29 -7.46 1.01
N PHE A 7 3.93 -7.41 2.16
CA PHE A 7 4.98 -6.45 2.47
C PHE A 7 6.38 -7.06 2.56
N GLY A 8 6.52 -8.35 2.29
CA GLY A 8 7.78 -9.10 2.41
C GLY A 8 7.65 -10.25 3.42
N GLY A 9 8.13 -11.44 3.05
CA GLY A 9 8.04 -12.62 3.90
C GLY A 9 6.60 -13.10 4.09
N GLN A 10 6.18 -13.32 5.34
CA GLN A 10 4.79 -13.65 5.70
C GLN A 10 3.99 -12.41 6.16
N ASP A 11 4.57 -11.21 6.07
CA ASP A 11 3.92 -9.99 6.52
C ASP A 11 2.99 -9.44 5.44
N GLY A 12 1.73 -9.25 5.81
CA GLY A 12 0.72 -8.71 4.93
C GLY A 12 -0.60 -8.44 5.64
N VAL A 13 -1.53 -7.87 4.89
CA VAL A 13 -2.88 -7.56 5.33
C VAL A 13 -3.85 -8.21 4.36
N SER A 14 -4.78 -9.01 4.89
CA SER A 14 -5.90 -9.55 4.11
C SER A 14 -7.10 -8.63 4.22
N LEU A 15 -7.66 -8.23 3.09
CA LEU A 15 -8.81 -7.34 2.98
C LEU A 15 -9.91 -8.00 2.15
N GLY A 16 -11.18 -7.75 2.44
CA GLY A 16 -12.25 -8.20 1.55
C GLY A 16 -12.13 -7.57 0.15
N SER A 17 -12.58 -8.24 -0.93
CA SER A 17 -12.42 -7.77 -2.33
C SER A 17 -12.78 -6.29 -2.55
N SER A 18 -13.90 -5.79 -1.98
CA SER A 18 -14.24 -4.36 -2.13
C SER A 18 -13.24 -3.39 -1.47
N ALA A 19 -12.57 -3.81 -0.41
CA ALA A 19 -11.58 -3.01 0.31
C ALA A 19 -10.23 -3.04 -0.39
N ILE A 20 -9.81 -4.19 -0.93
CA ILE A 20 -8.55 -4.27 -1.68
C ILE A 20 -8.64 -3.52 -3.02
N ASP A 21 -9.76 -3.61 -3.75
CA ASP A 21 -9.95 -2.85 -5.01
C ASP A 21 -9.88 -1.35 -4.79
N PHE A 22 -10.46 -0.91 -3.67
CA PHE A 22 -10.33 0.46 -3.21
C PHE A 22 -8.86 0.83 -2.98
N ILE A 23 -8.14 0.03 -2.20
CA ILE A 23 -6.77 0.34 -1.78
C ILE A 23 -5.84 0.34 -3.01
N ALA A 24 -5.98 -0.66 -3.89
CA ALA A 24 -5.28 -0.76 -5.14
C ALA A 24 -5.51 0.46 -6.03
N SER A 25 -6.77 0.85 -6.24
CA SER A 25 -7.12 2.03 -7.04
C SER A 25 -6.60 3.32 -6.42
N TYR A 26 -6.74 3.46 -5.10
CA TYR A 26 -6.34 4.65 -4.35
C TYR A 26 -4.82 4.86 -4.40
N LEU A 27 -4.05 3.79 -4.20
CA LEU A 27 -2.60 3.86 -4.09
C LEU A 27 -1.88 3.91 -5.44
N ARG A 28 -2.51 3.45 -6.52
CA ARG A 28 -1.88 3.35 -7.83
C ARG A 28 -1.16 4.63 -8.28
N PRO A 29 -1.77 5.84 -8.22
CA PRO A 29 -1.06 7.07 -8.60
C PRO A 29 0.14 7.39 -7.70
N TYR A 30 0.10 7.00 -6.42
CA TYR A 30 1.19 7.22 -5.48
C TYR A 30 2.36 6.28 -5.75
N ILE A 31 2.07 5.01 -6.05
CA ILE A 31 3.10 4.01 -6.39
C ILE A 31 3.72 4.26 -7.76
N ALA A 32 2.92 4.70 -8.73
CA ALA A 32 3.43 5.20 -10.02
C ALA A 32 4.40 6.39 -9.83
N GLY A 33 4.22 7.18 -8.77
CA GLY A 33 5.12 8.28 -8.40
C GLY A 33 6.49 7.84 -7.87
N VAL A 34 6.68 6.56 -7.53
CA VAL A 34 8.01 6.00 -7.18
C VAL A 34 8.80 5.71 -8.45
N SER A 35 8.28 4.81 -9.29
CA SER A 35 8.73 4.56 -10.66
C SER A 35 7.74 3.64 -11.38
N THR A 36 7.77 3.62 -12.71
CA THR A 36 6.98 2.69 -13.52
C THR A 36 7.32 1.24 -13.18
N GLU A 37 8.60 0.91 -13.03
CA GLU A 37 9.07 -0.44 -12.71
C GLU A 37 8.54 -0.95 -11.36
N VAL A 38 8.52 -0.08 -10.33
CA VAL A 38 8.00 -0.43 -9.01
C VAL A 38 6.49 -0.65 -9.08
N MET A 39 5.77 0.20 -9.81
CA MET A 39 4.32 0.03 -10.01
C MET A 39 4.02 -1.29 -10.70
N GLU A 40 4.70 -1.60 -11.80
CA GLU A 40 4.50 -2.86 -12.53
C GLU A 40 4.75 -4.07 -11.64
N LYS A 41 5.84 -4.08 -10.86
CA LYS A 41 6.13 -5.17 -9.92
C LYS A 41 5.06 -5.35 -8.85
N VAL A 42 4.59 -4.25 -8.25
CA VAL A 42 3.60 -4.31 -7.16
C VAL A 42 2.22 -4.74 -7.66
N TYR A 43 1.84 -4.30 -8.87
CA TYR A 43 0.51 -4.54 -9.44
C TYR A 43 0.45 -5.72 -10.39
N GLU A 44 1.57 -6.40 -10.69
CA GLU A 44 1.60 -7.52 -11.64
C GLU A 44 0.55 -8.58 -11.30
N THR A 45 0.52 -9.02 -10.04
CA THR A 45 -0.45 -10.03 -9.60
C THR A 45 -1.88 -9.50 -9.59
N TYR A 46 -2.07 -8.26 -9.11
CA TYR A 46 -3.34 -7.55 -9.11
C TYR A 46 -3.98 -7.46 -10.50
N ASP A 47 -3.19 -7.08 -11.50
CA ASP A 47 -3.66 -6.84 -12.86
C ASP A 47 -3.84 -8.14 -13.67
N LEU A 48 -3.11 -9.22 -13.34
CA LEU A 48 -3.07 -10.45 -14.15
C LEU A 48 -3.80 -11.65 -13.54
N PHE A 49 -3.88 -11.78 -12.22
CA PHE A 49 -4.23 -13.04 -11.57
C PHE A 49 -5.30 -12.91 -10.50
N ASP A 50 -5.00 -12.21 -9.39
CA ASP A 50 -5.85 -12.15 -8.21
C ASP A 50 -5.75 -10.78 -7.53
N ASP A 51 -6.61 -10.50 -6.54
CA ASP A 51 -6.66 -9.20 -5.85
C ASP A 51 -5.41 -8.98 -4.93
N THR A 52 -4.18 -9.14 -5.41
CA THR A 52 -2.95 -9.05 -4.61
C THR A 52 -2.01 -7.94 -5.06
N LEU A 53 -1.66 -7.05 -4.13
CA LEU A 53 -0.55 -6.10 -4.27
C LEU A 53 0.68 -6.66 -3.55
N ASP A 54 1.75 -6.97 -4.29
CA ASP A 54 2.94 -7.63 -3.72
C ASP A 54 4.18 -6.73 -3.75
N PHE A 55 4.62 -6.32 -2.55
CA PHE A 55 5.82 -5.51 -2.36
C PHE A 55 7.05 -6.37 -2.04
N SER A 56 6.91 -7.69 -1.94
CA SER A 56 7.95 -8.60 -1.45
C SER A 56 9.17 -8.67 -2.36
N ALA A 57 9.00 -8.39 -3.66
CA ALA A 57 10.09 -8.36 -4.64
C ALA A 57 10.87 -7.03 -4.66
N LEU A 58 10.47 -6.03 -3.86
CA LEU A 58 11.12 -4.73 -3.83
C LEU A 58 12.44 -4.76 -3.05
N SER A 59 13.36 -3.88 -3.44
CA SER A 59 14.50 -3.54 -2.59
C SER A 59 14.02 -2.78 -1.36
N SER A 60 14.75 -2.80 -0.24
CA SER A 60 14.41 -1.97 0.93
C SER A 60 14.31 -0.49 0.56
N LYS A 61 15.09 -0.01 -0.41
CA LYS A 61 15.03 1.38 -0.86
C LYS A 61 13.69 1.70 -1.54
N ASP A 62 13.30 0.89 -2.52
CA ASP A 62 12.04 1.11 -3.25
C ASP A 62 10.83 0.87 -2.36
N TYR A 63 10.93 -0.11 -1.46
CA TYR A 63 9.96 -0.36 -0.41
C TYR A 63 9.76 0.88 0.48
N MET A 64 10.85 1.52 0.91
CA MET A 64 10.77 2.72 1.73
C MET A 64 10.25 3.94 0.96
N HIS A 65 10.51 4.04 -0.36
CA HIS A 65 9.84 5.03 -1.20
C HIS A 65 8.33 4.78 -1.27
N CYS A 66 7.88 3.53 -1.44
CA CYS A 66 6.46 3.18 -1.36
C CYS A 66 5.88 3.54 0.01
N TYR A 67 6.56 3.22 1.11
CA TYR A 67 6.13 3.59 2.46
C TYR A 67 5.96 5.10 2.63
N SER A 68 6.90 5.91 2.14
CA SER A 68 6.79 7.38 2.13
C SER A 68 5.59 7.87 1.32
N GLN A 69 5.29 7.22 0.19
CA GLN A 69 4.10 7.52 -0.62
C GLN A 69 2.80 7.14 0.11
N PHE A 70 2.77 6.06 0.88
CA PHE A 70 1.63 5.71 1.74
C PHE A 70 1.46 6.72 2.88
N LEU A 71 2.54 7.15 3.54
CA LEU A 71 2.48 8.20 4.56
C LEU A 71 1.88 9.48 3.98
N LYS A 72 2.38 9.92 2.83
CA LYS A 72 1.83 11.09 2.13
C LYS A 72 0.35 10.87 1.79
N SER A 73 -0.01 9.73 1.20
CA SER A 73 -1.37 9.49 0.76
C SER A 73 -2.35 9.45 1.93
N PHE A 74 -2.07 8.73 3.01
CA PHE A 74 -3.02 8.56 4.13
C PHE A 74 -2.97 9.70 5.15
N GLU A 75 -1.79 10.24 5.43
CA GLU A 75 -1.63 11.23 6.53
C GLU A 75 -1.65 12.67 6.05
N THR A 76 -1.37 12.93 4.76
CA THR A 76 -1.42 14.28 4.17
C THR A 76 -2.60 14.44 3.22
N ASP A 77 -2.66 13.62 2.17
CA ASP A 77 -3.52 13.87 1.00
C ASP A 77 -4.95 13.36 1.20
N LEU A 78 -5.15 12.33 2.03
CA LEU A 78 -6.50 11.82 2.35
C LEU A 78 -7.38 12.88 3.03
N ALA A 79 -6.79 13.95 3.57
CA ALA A 79 -7.52 15.05 4.18
C ALA A 79 -8.47 15.79 3.21
N VAL A 80 -8.18 15.74 1.92
CA VAL A 80 -8.95 16.46 0.89
C VAL A 80 -9.99 15.58 0.15
N VAL A 81 -10.11 14.29 0.48
CA VAL A 81 -11.02 13.36 -0.20
C VAL A 81 -12.15 12.89 0.73
N PRO A 82 -13.42 13.31 0.52
CA PRO A 82 -14.48 13.11 1.51
C PRO A 82 -15.08 11.68 1.52
N ILE A 83 -15.15 11.02 0.37
CA ILE A 83 -15.71 9.67 0.20
C ILE A 83 -15.00 9.02 -0.99
N ILE A 84 -14.45 7.82 -0.82
CA ILE A 84 -13.84 7.06 -1.90
C ILE A 84 -14.63 5.75 -2.02
N ASN A 85 -15.27 5.51 -3.18
CA ASN A 85 -15.98 4.27 -3.53
C ASN A 85 -16.89 3.66 -2.43
N GLY A 86 -17.67 4.48 -1.73
CA GLY A 86 -18.60 4.03 -0.67
C GLY A 86 -17.97 3.72 0.70
N LYS A 87 -16.64 3.87 0.84
CA LYS A 87 -15.95 3.84 2.15
C LYS A 87 -15.71 5.26 2.66
N SER A 88 -15.91 5.46 3.96
CA SER A 88 -15.67 6.76 4.58
C SER A 88 -14.17 7.01 4.74
N ARG A 89 -13.77 8.29 4.76
CA ARG A 89 -12.42 8.71 5.16
C ARG A 89 -11.98 8.08 6.49
N GLN A 90 -12.89 7.98 7.46
CA GLN A 90 -12.61 7.35 8.76
C GLN A 90 -12.21 5.89 8.63
N TRP A 91 -12.87 5.13 7.75
CA TRP A 91 -12.49 3.74 7.48
C TRP A 91 -11.09 3.65 6.87
N ALA A 92 -10.76 4.51 5.89
CA ALA A 92 -9.45 4.53 5.25
C ALA A 92 -8.32 4.95 6.21
N ILE A 93 -8.60 5.86 7.15
CA ILE A 93 -7.66 6.21 8.24
C ILE A 93 -7.50 5.02 9.20
N GLY A 94 -8.60 4.37 9.60
CA GLY A 94 -8.57 3.22 10.51
C GLY A 94 -7.72 2.08 9.94
N ILE A 95 -8.00 1.65 8.70
CA ILE A 95 -7.24 0.57 8.07
C ILE A 95 -5.75 0.91 7.89
N TRP A 96 -5.41 2.18 7.65
CA TRP A 96 -4.02 2.62 7.60
C TRP A 96 -3.31 2.45 8.95
N HIS A 97 -3.89 2.99 10.02
CA HIS A 97 -3.24 2.98 11.34
C HIS A 97 -3.28 1.61 12.03
N ASP A 98 -4.37 0.86 11.85
CA ASP A 98 -4.62 -0.37 12.60
C ASP A 98 -3.99 -1.59 11.91
N GLU A 99 -3.92 -1.61 10.59
CA GLU A 99 -3.53 -2.79 9.81
C GLU A 99 -2.32 -2.54 8.90
N ILE A 100 -2.41 -1.58 7.98
CA ILE A 100 -1.42 -1.43 6.89
C ILE A 100 -0.09 -0.90 7.43
N LYS A 101 -0.08 0.24 8.13
CA LYS A 101 1.15 0.89 8.62
C LYS A 101 1.95 -0.01 9.55
N PRO A 102 1.38 -0.67 10.58
CA PRO A 102 2.14 -1.56 11.45
C PRO A 102 2.74 -2.75 10.69
N LYS A 103 2.00 -3.33 9.74
CA LYS A 103 2.49 -4.45 8.93
C LYS A 103 3.60 -4.04 7.96
N MET A 104 3.51 -2.84 7.40
CA MET A 104 4.61 -2.30 6.61
C MET A 104 5.86 -2.07 7.47
N GLN A 105 5.70 -1.57 8.69
CA GLN A 105 6.82 -1.34 9.61
C GLN A 105 7.43 -2.64 10.18
N ALA A 106 6.66 -3.72 10.24
CA ALA A 106 7.13 -5.03 10.69
C ALA A 106 7.91 -5.80 9.60
N SER A 107 7.75 -5.40 8.33
CA SER A 107 8.39 -6.06 7.20
C SER A 107 9.93 -6.09 7.32
N PRO A 108 10.60 -7.17 6.88
CA PRO A 108 12.05 -7.21 6.76
C PRO A 108 12.60 -6.20 5.74
N LEU A 109 11.76 -5.65 4.86
CA LEU A 109 12.14 -4.62 3.89
C LEU A 109 12.11 -3.21 4.50
N TYR A 110 11.47 -3.03 5.66
CA TYR A 110 11.38 -1.74 6.33
C TYR A 110 12.72 -1.34 6.94
N ASN A 111 13.23 -0.19 6.51
CA ASN A 111 14.44 0.39 7.05
C ASN A 111 14.24 1.90 7.32
N PRO A 112 14.04 2.30 8.59
CA PRO A 112 13.75 3.69 8.93
C PRO A 112 14.91 4.65 8.63
N ASP A 113 16.15 4.16 8.50
CA ASP A 113 17.31 4.99 8.15
C ASP A 113 17.25 5.55 6.72
N LEU A 114 16.32 5.03 5.90
CA LEU A 114 16.08 5.46 4.53
C LEU A 114 14.95 6.49 4.40
N LEU A 115 14.27 6.89 5.48
CA LEU A 115 13.15 7.85 5.43
C LEU A 115 13.57 9.31 5.25
N ASN A 116 14.85 9.64 5.50
CA ASN A 116 15.35 11.01 5.54
C ASN A 116 16.54 11.25 4.59
N LYS A 117 16.71 10.41 3.57
CA LYS A 117 17.75 10.52 2.54
C LYS A 117 17.13 10.74 1.17
#